data_AF-A0A3S4GLN5-F1
#
_entry.id   AF-A0A3S4GLN5-F1
#
_cell.length_a   1.000
_cell.length_b   1.000
_cell.length_c   1.000
_cell.angle_alpha   90.00
_cell.angle_beta   90.00
_cell.angle_gamma   90.00
#
_symmetry.space_group_name_H-M   'P 1'
#
loop_
_entity.id
_entity.type
_entity.pdbx_description
1 polymer ?
#
loop_
_entity_poly.entity_id
_entity_poly.type
_entity_poly.pdbx_seq_one_letter_code
_entity_poly.pdbx_strand_id
1 'polypeptide(L)'
;MGDPACTTCTALLNEALNLTVRGRTLDGIQRRADTLAASKDPEGWQESGQFERYVQRHNCTCDPWRVIEHRSLTPQLWVEDQFQRDLHDWETRARKHLMESDHA
;
A
#
# COMPACT_ATOMS: atom_id res chain seq x y z
N MET A 1 13.72 -29.07 -21.33
CA MET A 1 12.34 -29.27 -20.84
C MET A 1 12.13 -28.22 -19.77
N GLY A 2 11.31 -27.21 -20.04
CA GLY A 2 11.01 -26.14 -19.07
C GLY A 2 10.27 -26.71 -17.87
N ASP A 3 10.70 -26.32 -16.68
CA ASP A 3 10.10 -26.72 -15.41
C ASP A 3 8.62 -26.29 -15.39
N PRO A 4 7.63 -27.18 -15.19
CA PRO A 4 6.21 -26.87 -15.40
C PRO A 4 5.61 -25.84 -14.43
N ALA A 5 6.38 -25.33 -13.47
CA ALA A 5 6.08 -24.08 -12.78
C ALA A 5 7.40 -23.44 -12.31
N CYS A 6 7.75 -22.27 -12.85
CA CYS A 6 8.87 -21.48 -12.34
C CYS A 6 8.57 -21.09 -10.88
N THR A 7 9.16 -21.81 -9.93
CA THR A 7 8.95 -21.63 -8.49
C THR A 7 9.42 -20.25 -8.02
N THR A 8 10.54 -19.77 -8.56
CA THR A 8 11.05 -18.41 -8.35
C THR A 8 10.07 -17.35 -8.84
N CYS A 9 9.49 -17.53 -10.03
CA CYS A 9 8.48 -16.61 -10.57
C CYS A 9 7.23 -16.56 -9.68
N THR A 10 6.80 -17.72 -9.17
CA THR A 10 5.66 -17.82 -8.27
C THR A 10 5.94 -17.11 -6.93
N ALA A 11 7.13 -17.29 -6.36
CA ALA A 11 7.56 -16.60 -5.16
C ALA A 11 7.60 -15.07 -5.36
N LEU A 12 8.25 -14.60 -6.44
CA LEU A 12 8.32 -13.17 -6.77
C LEU A 12 6.93 -12.55 -6.99
N LEU A 13 6.01 -13.28 -7.63
CA LEU A 13 4.63 -12.81 -7.82
C LEU A 13 3.87 -12.71 -6.49
N ASN A 14 3.98 -13.71 -5.62
CA ASN A 14 3.35 -13.67 -4.30
C ASN A 14 3.89 -12.50 -3.46
N GLU A 15 5.21 -12.27 -3.49
CA GLU A 15 5.82 -11.12 -2.84
C GLU A 15 5.31 -9.79 -3.42
N ALA A 16 5.18 -9.69 -4.73
CA ALA A 16 4.64 -8.50 -5.40
C ALA A 16 3.18 -8.21 -4.99
N LEU A 17 2.35 -9.25 -4.87
CA LEU A 17 0.96 -9.11 -4.41
C LEU A 17 0.91 -8.63 -2.96
N ASN A 18 1.77 -9.16 -2.09
CA ASN A 18 1.86 -8.72 -0.69
C ASN A 18 2.33 -7.25 -0.58
N LEU A 19 3.34 -6.86 -1.37
CA LEU A 19 3.80 -5.47 -1.45
C LEU A 19 2.69 -4.55 -1.96
N THR A 20 1.93 -4.98 -2.97
CA THR A 20 0.78 -4.21 -3.50
C THR A 20 -0.28 -3.97 -2.42
N VAL A 21 -0.61 -4.99 -1.63
CA VAL A 21 -1.57 -4.85 -0.52
C VAL A 21 -1.05 -3.87 0.53
N ARG A 22 0.22 -3.99 0.94
CA ARG A 22 0.86 -3.07 1.89
C ARG A 22 0.88 -1.63 1.38
N GLY A 23 1.23 -1.43 0.11
CA GLY A 23 1.23 -0.11 -0.53
C GLY A 23 -0.15 0.54 -0.52
N ARG A 24 -1.22 -0.22 -0.82
CA ARG A 24 -2.60 0.29 -0.75
C ARG A 24 -3.01 0.73 0.66
N THR A 25 -2.54 0.04 1.69
CA THR A 25 -2.76 0.47 3.08
C THR A 25 -2.07 1.81 3.34
N LEU A 26 -0.82 1.97 2.89
CA LEU A 26 -0.08 3.24 3.01
C LEU A 26 -0.80 4.38 2.26
N ASP A 27 -1.29 4.13 1.05
CA ASP A 27 -2.10 5.10 0.29
C ASP A 27 -3.37 5.51 1.04
N GLY A 28 -4.05 4.57 1.70
CA GLY A 28 -5.22 4.84 2.53
C GLY A 28 -4.91 5.74 3.72
N ILE A 29 -3.76 5.52 4.36
CA ILE A 29 -3.27 6.36 5.47
C ILE A 29 -2.89 7.75 4.97
N GLN A 30 -2.18 7.85 3.85
CA GLN A 30 -1.81 9.14 3.27
C GLN A 30 -3.05 9.94 2.89
N ARG A 31 -4.05 9.32 2.25
CA ARG A 31 -5.32 9.99 1.93
C ARG A 31 -6.08 10.47 3.16
N ARG A 32 -5.97 9.78 4.31
CA ARG A 32 -6.48 10.29 5.60
C ARG A 32 -5.79 11.60 5.97
N ALA A 33 -4.46 11.60 5.94
CA ALA A 33 -3.65 12.78 6.27
C ALA A 33 -3.96 13.95 5.33
N ASP A 34 -4.02 13.71 4.02
CA ASP A 34 -4.34 14.74 3.02
C ASP A 34 -5.74 15.33 3.22
N THR A 35 -6.72 14.48 3.54
CA THR A 35 -8.10 14.93 3.76
C THR A 35 -8.20 15.82 5.00
N LEU A 36 -7.51 15.46 6.08
CA LEU A 36 -7.44 16.27 7.29
C LEU A 36 -6.68 17.58 7.05
N ALA A 37 -5.54 17.53 6.34
CA ALA A 37 -4.76 18.71 6.00
C ALA A 37 -5.52 19.72 5.13
N ALA A 38 -6.48 19.25 4.32
CA ALA A 38 -7.36 20.10 3.53
C ALA A 38 -8.53 20.70 4.34
N SER A 39 -8.80 20.20 5.56
CA SER A 39 -9.86 20.74 6.43
C SER A 39 -9.45 22.06 7.07
N LYS A 40 -10.41 22.97 7.24
CA LYS A 40 -10.21 24.23 7.98
C LYS A 40 -10.12 24.02 9.49
N ASP A 41 -10.70 22.94 10.00
CA ASP A 41 -10.72 22.57 11.41
C ASP A 41 -10.53 21.05 11.53
N PRO A 42 -9.30 20.52 11.35
CA PRO A 42 -9.03 19.10 11.39
C PRO A 42 -9.20 18.47 12.77
N GLU A 43 -8.96 19.24 13.85
CA GLU A 43 -9.09 18.77 15.22
C GLU A 43 -10.57 18.62 15.60
N GLY A 44 -11.38 19.67 15.40
CA GLY A 44 -12.82 19.61 15.68
C GLY A 44 -13.54 18.56 14.81
N TRP A 45 -13.07 18.34 13.58
CA TRP A 45 -13.63 17.30 12.70
C TRP A 45 -13.40 15.87 13.23
N GLN A 46 -12.24 15.62 13.85
CA GLN A 46 -11.90 14.34 14.47
C GLN A 46 -12.56 14.18 15.85
N GLU A 47 -12.50 15.21 16.71
CA GLU A 47 -13.09 15.15 18.05
C GLU A 47 -14.61 14.94 18.01
N SER A 48 -15.28 15.55 17.04
CA SER A 48 -16.73 15.38 16.85
C SER A 48 -17.12 14.02 16.26
N GLY A 49 -16.16 13.19 15.84
CA GLY A 49 -16.39 11.93 15.13
C GLY A 49 -17.02 12.10 13.74
N GLN A 50 -17.09 13.32 13.23
CA GLN A 50 -17.62 13.61 11.90
C GLN A 50 -16.70 13.08 10.82
N PHE A 51 -15.39 13.08 11.05
CA PHE A 51 -14.43 12.54 10.10
C PHE A 51 -14.62 11.04 9.88
N GLU A 52 -14.83 10.27 10.93
CA GLU A 52 -15.09 8.82 10.85
C GLU A 52 -16.37 8.52 10.07
N ARG A 53 -17.43 9.32 10.28
CA ARG A 53 -18.68 9.21 9.50
C ARG A 53 -18.48 9.55 8.02
N TYR A 54 -17.67 10.56 7.74
CA TYR A 54 -17.29 10.91 6.37
C TYR A 54 -16.54 9.76 5.71
N VAL A 55 -15.50 9.22 6.36
CA VAL A 55 -14.71 8.09 5.84
C VAL A 55 -15.59 6.87 5.59
N GLN A 56 -16.49 6.52 6.53
CA GLN A 56 -17.40 5.40 6.36
C GLN A 56 -18.30 5.59 5.13
N ARG A 57 -18.89 6.77 4.96
CA ARG A 57 -19.74 7.07 3.80
C ARG A 57 -18.96 7.05 2.49
N HIS A 58 -17.78 7.65 2.48
CA HIS A 58 -16.89 7.69 1.32
C HIS A 58 -16.50 6.27 0.88
N ASN A 59 -16.04 5.44 1.82
CA ASN A 59 -15.59 4.07 1.55
C ASN A 59 -16.71 3.14 1.06
N CYS A 60 -17.99 3.43 1.34
CA CYS A 60 -19.11 2.66 0.79
C CYS A 60 -19.37 2.91 -0.71
N THR A 61 -18.83 3.99 -1.28
CA THR A 61 -19.18 4.45 -2.63
C THR A 61 -17.97 4.64 -3.54
N CYS A 62 -16.77 4.66 -2.98
CA CYS A 62 -15.54 4.84 -3.76
C CYS A 62 -15.03 3.52 -4.34
N ASP A 63 -14.18 3.63 -5.36
CA ASP A 63 -13.41 2.49 -5.85
C ASP A 63 -12.50 1.92 -4.73
N PRO A 64 -12.19 0.61 -4.76
CA PRO A 64 -11.35 -0.02 -3.73
C PRO A 64 -9.96 0.61 -3.53
N TRP A 65 -9.37 1.22 -4.57
CA TRP A 65 -8.08 1.91 -4.47
C TRP A 65 -8.18 3.35 -3.93
N ARG A 66 -9.39 3.84 -3.65
CA ARG A 66 -9.69 5.17 -3.10
C ARG A 66 -10.18 5.12 -1.64
N VAL A 67 -10.02 3.98 -0.95
CA VAL A 67 -10.44 3.74 0.44
C VAL A 67 -9.61 4.52 1.44
N ILE A 68 -10.18 5.43 2.23
CA ILE A 68 -9.47 6.21 3.25
C ILE A 68 -9.36 5.38 4.53
N GLU A 69 -8.20 5.40 5.19
CA GLU A 69 -8.03 4.66 6.43
C GLU A 69 -8.73 5.29 7.64
N HIS A 70 -9.29 4.43 8.48
CA HIS A 70 -10.06 4.85 9.66
C HIS A 70 -9.17 5.24 10.84
N ARG A 71 -7.91 4.78 10.87
CA ARG A 71 -7.00 5.01 12.00
C ARG A 71 -5.87 5.96 11.62
N SER A 72 -5.60 6.88 12.53
CA SER A 72 -4.29 7.53 12.63
C SER A 72 -3.29 6.45 13.08
N LEU A 73 -2.38 6.03 12.20
CA LEU A 73 -1.35 5.07 12.54
C LEU A 73 -0.03 5.80 12.73
N THR A 74 0.27 6.23 13.95
CA THR A 74 1.56 6.85 14.32
C THR A 74 2.83 6.05 13.92
N PRO A 75 2.84 4.72 13.69
CA PRO A 75 4.03 4.04 13.13
C PRO A 75 4.20 4.19 11.59
N GLN A 76 3.58 5.20 10.97
CA GLN A 76 3.66 5.49 9.52
C GLN A 76 5.10 5.43 8.97
N LEU A 77 6.04 6.15 9.60
CA LEU A 77 7.39 6.31 9.05
C LEU A 77 8.20 5.01 9.05
N TRP A 78 8.06 4.18 10.10
CA TRP A 78 8.80 2.93 10.18
C TRP A 78 8.23 1.88 9.23
N VAL A 79 6.90 1.82 9.11
CA VAL A 79 6.23 0.90 8.18
C VAL A 79 6.49 1.31 6.73
N GLU A 80 6.55 2.61 6.45
CA GLU A 80 6.88 3.14 5.13
C GLU A 80 8.34 2.88 4.77
N ASP A 81 9.31 3.18 5.64
CA ASP A 81 10.73 2.88 5.39
C ASP A 81 10.94 1.38 5.15
N GLN A 82 10.32 0.52 5.96
CA GLN A 82 10.37 -0.92 5.74
C GLN A 82 9.75 -1.33 4.40
N PHE A 83 8.61 -0.74 4.03
CA PHE A 83 7.99 -0.98 2.72
C PHE A 83 8.90 -0.58 1.56
N GLN A 84 9.54 0.59 1.61
CA GLN A 84 10.44 1.05 0.56
C GLN A 84 11.66 0.15 0.41
N ARG A 85 12.24 -0.32 1.54
CA ARG A 85 13.36 -1.26 1.52
C ARG A 85 12.96 -2.61 0.92
N ASP A 86 11.83 -3.16 1.34
CA ASP A 86 11.33 -4.44 0.83
C ASP A 86 10.99 -4.36 -0.66
N LEU A 87 10.40 -3.23 -1.09
CA LEU A 87 10.10 -2.96 -2.50
C LEU A 87 11.39 -2.91 -3.32
N HIS A 88 12.39 -2.16 -2.86
CA HIS A 88 13.68 -2.04 -3.56
C HIS A 88 14.42 -3.39 -3.68
N ASP A 89 14.45 -4.18 -2.60
CA ASP A 89 15.03 -5.52 -2.62
C ASP A 89 14.29 -6.43 -3.63
N TRP A 90 12.96 -6.43 -3.59
CA TRP A 90 12.14 -7.19 -4.53
C TRP A 90 12.39 -6.76 -5.98
N GLU A 91 12.43 -5.46 -6.28
CA GLU A 91 12.70 -4.94 -7.63
C GLU A 91 14.06 -5.42 -8.15
N THR A 92 15.07 -5.40 -7.27
CA THR A 92 16.43 -5.85 -7.60
C THR A 92 16.44 -7.33 -7.95
N ARG A 93 15.82 -8.18 -7.12
CA ARG A 93 15.73 -9.63 -7.36
C ARG A 93 14.89 -9.96 -8.60
N ALA A 94 13.76 -9.29 -8.78
CA ALA A 94 12.87 -9.51 -9.92
C ALA A 94 13.55 -9.15 -11.25
N ARG A 95 14.21 -7.97 -11.33
CA ARG A 95 14.94 -7.55 -12.53
C ARG A 95 16.07 -8.51 -12.86
N LYS A 96 16.86 -8.91 -11.86
CA LYS A 96 17.94 -9.88 -12.05
C LYS A 96 17.40 -11.17 -12.65
N HIS A 97 16.33 -11.72 -12.08
CA HIS A 97 15.74 -12.98 -12.56
C HIS A 97 15.23 -12.88 -14.00
N LEU A 98 14.54 -11.78 -14.36
CA LEU A 98 14.04 -11.55 -15.71
C LEU A 98 15.18 -11.42 -16.74
N MET A 99 16.26 -10.71 -16.39
CA MET A 99 17.42 -10.54 -17.27
C MET A 99 18.23 -11.83 -17.43
N GLU A 100 18.36 -12.63 -16.38
CA GLU A 100 19.06 -13.94 -16.45
C GLU A 100 18.26 -14.98 -17.24
N SER A 101 16.91 -14.92 -17.21
CA SER A 101 16.06 -15.79 -18.02
C SER A 101 16.04 -15.46 -19.51
N ASP A 102 16.31 -14.20 -19.90
CA ASP A 102 16.39 -13.79 -21.31
C ASP A 102 17.68 -14.27 -22.00
N HIS A 103 18.65 -14.80 -21.26
CA HIS A 103 19.97 -15.21 -21.76
C HIS A 103 20.21 -16.73 -21.67
N ALA A 104 19.18 -17.51 -21.34
CA ALA A 104 19.19 -18.98 -21.27
C ALA A 104 18.30 -19.59 -22.37
#